data_AF-A0A376RMS3-F1
#
_entry.id   AF-A0A376RMS3-F1
#
_cell.length_a   1.000
_cell.length_b   1.000
_cell.length_c   1.000
_cell.angle_alpha   90.00
_cell.angle_beta   90.00
_cell.angle_gamma   90.00
#
_symmetry.space_group_name_H-M   'P 1'
#
loop_
_entity.id
_entity.type
_entity.pdbx_description
1 polymer ?
#
loop_
_entity_poly.entity_id
_entity_poly.type
_entity_poly.pdbx_seq_one_letter_code
_entity_poly.pdbx_strand_id
1 'polypeptide(L)' 'MHFRNPINGDPIFLDPEKSMEIQYDLGSDIVMIFDECTPYPADWDYAKTLHGDVSALGEA' A
#
# COMPACT_ATOMS: atom_id res chain seq x y z
N MET A 1 -7.32 -3.09 3.59
CA MET A 1 -7.95 -3.60 2.34
C MET A 1 -8.52 -5.00 2.55
N HIS A 2 -9.54 -5.38 1.78
CA HIS A 2 -10.08 -6.75 1.77
C HIS A 2 -9.76 -7.42 0.43
N PHE A 3 -9.30 -8.66 0.46
CA PHE A 3 -9.09 -9.47 -0.73
C PHE A 3 -9.44 -10.94 -0.45
N ARG A 4 -9.45 -11.78 -1.48
CA ARG A 4 -9.68 -13.23 -1.31
C ARG A 4 -8.36 -13.98 -1.36
N ASN A 5 -8.22 -14.95 -0.49
CA ASN A 5 -7.07 -15.85 -0.49
C ASN A 5 -6.94 -16.54 -1.87
N PRO A 6 -5.77 -16.47 -2.52
CA PRO A 6 -5.59 -17.04 -3.85
C PRO A 6 -5.63 -18.58 -3.90
N ILE A 7 -5.48 -19.27 -2.76
CA ILE A 7 -5.45 -20.74 -2.69
C ILE A 7 -6.83 -21.30 -2.34
N ASN A 8 -7.49 -20.74 -1.33
CA ASN A 8 -8.73 -21.31 -0.79
C ASN A 8 -9.97 -20.39 -0.91
N GLY A 9 -9.80 -19.15 -1.34
CA GLY A 9 -10.90 -18.20 -1.57
C GLY A 9 -11.43 -17.48 -0.32
N ASP A 10 -10.89 -17.76 0.86
CA ASP A 10 -11.34 -17.14 2.12
C ASP A 10 -11.14 -15.62 2.09
N PRO A 11 -12.05 -14.82 2.68
CA PRO A 11 -11.87 -13.38 2.80
C PRO A 11 -10.73 -13.07 3.78
N ILE A 12 -9.79 -12.25 3.34
CA ILE A 12 -8.66 -11.75 4.13
C ILE A 12 -8.77 -10.23 4.25
N PHE A 13 -8.52 -9.74 5.46
CA PHE A 13 -8.32 -8.32 5.73
C PHE A 13 -6.85 -8.04 6.03
N LEU A 14 -6.29 -7.05 5.33
CA LEU A 14 -4.91 -6.61 5.49
C LEU A 14 -4.88 -5.09 5.64
N ASP A 15 -4.44 -4.63 6.81
CA ASP A 15 -4.23 -3.22 7.17
C ASP A 15 -2.71 -2.95 7.36
N PRO A 16 -2.30 -1.67 7.50
CA PRO A 16 -0.90 -1.33 7.71
C PRO A 16 -0.29 -2.05 8.93
N GLU A 17 -1.01 -2.15 10.03
CA GLU A 17 -0.57 -2.77 11.28
C GLU A 17 -0.25 -4.26 11.07
N LYS A 18 -1.16 -4.99 10.44
CA LYS A 18 -0.95 -6.42 10.16
C LYS A 18 0.11 -6.65 9.10
N SER A 19 0.28 -5.74 8.15
CA SER A 19 1.40 -5.77 7.20
C SER A 19 2.76 -5.64 7.92
N MET A 20 2.86 -4.77 8.93
CA MET A 20 4.08 -4.62 9.72
C MET A 20 4.34 -5.85 10.60
N GLU A 21 3.31 -6.39 11.24
CA GLU A 21 3.40 -7.61 12.04
C GLU A 21 3.95 -8.78 11.22
N ILE A 22 3.38 -9.02 10.02
CA ILE A 22 3.82 -10.09 9.12
C ILE A 22 5.30 -9.93 8.71
N GLN A 23 5.72 -8.71 8.35
CA GLN A 23 7.11 -8.46 7.94
C GLN A 23 8.11 -8.61 9.09
N TYR A 24 7.69 -8.26 10.32
CA TYR A 24 8.47 -8.47 11.54
C TYR A 24 8.63 -9.96 11.87
N ASP A 25 7.55 -10.73 11.81
CA ASP A 25 7.56 -12.17 12.08
C ASP A 25 8.40 -12.95 11.04
N LEU A 26 8.44 -12.46 9.80
CA LEU A 26 9.30 -12.99 8.74
C LEU A 26 10.79 -12.68 8.98
N GLY A 27 11.12 -11.76 9.89
CA GLY A 27 12.50 -11.36 10.19
C GLY A 27 13.17 -10.58 9.06
N SER A 28 12.40 -9.75 8.35
CA SER A 28 12.92 -8.99 7.19
C SER A 28 13.94 -7.93 7.63
N ASP A 29 15.13 -7.92 7.02
CA ASP A 29 16.17 -6.91 7.30
C ASP A 29 15.76 -5.50 6.84
N ILE A 30 14.94 -5.43 5.78
CA ILE A 30 14.38 -4.19 5.24
C ILE A 30 12.88 -4.38 5.09
N VAL A 31 12.11 -3.53 5.78
CA VAL A 31 10.65 -3.55 5.77
C VAL A 31 10.10 -2.46 4.86
N MET A 32 9.08 -2.80 4.06
CA MET A 32 8.42 -1.89 3.14
C MET A 32 7.10 -1.43 3.74
N ILE A 33 6.82 -0.13 3.67
CA ILE A 33 5.53 0.41 4.12
C ILE A 33 4.39 -0.15 3.27
N PHE A 34 3.22 -0.27 3.89
CA PHE A 34 2.01 -0.64 3.18
C PHE A 34 1.47 0.58 2.41
N ASP A 35 1.49 0.49 1.08
CA ASP A 35 1.13 1.59 0.17
C ASP A 35 0.06 1.14 -0.83
N GLU A 36 -0.70 2.09 -1.37
CA GLU A 36 -1.65 1.88 -2.45
C GLU A 36 -1.02 2.31 -3.77
N CYS A 37 -0.88 1.37 -4.70
CA CYS A 37 -0.29 1.66 -6.01
C CYS A 37 -1.30 2.41 -6.90
N THR A 38 -0.87 3.53 -7.49
CA THR A 38 -1.63 4.21 -8.54
C THR A 38 -1.77 3.31 -9.79
N PRO A 39 -2.99 3.07 -10.29
CA PRO A 39 -3.22 2.27 -11.49
C PRO A 39 -2.67 2.99 -12.72
N TYR A 40 -2.14 2.26 -13.70
CA TYR A 40 -1.65 2.84 -14.96
C TYR A 40 -2.56 2.45 -16.13
N PRO A 41 -3.04 3.42 -16.95
CA PRO A 41 -2.88 4.88 -16.83
C PRO A 41 -3.85 5.50 -15.79
N ALA A 42 -3.37 6.45 -14.99
CA ALA A 42 -4.19 7.24 -14.06
C ALA A 42 -4.25 8.71 -14.48
N ASP A 43 -5.37 9.36 -14.18
CA ASP A 43 -5.49 10.81 -14.24
C ASP A 43 -4.64 11.45 -13.12
N TRP A 44 -4.11 12.65 -13.39
CA TRP A 44 -3.28 13.40 -12.45
C TRP A 44 -4.04 13.72 -11.16
N ASP A 45 -5.32 14.08 -11.26
CA ASP A 45 -6.15 14.38 -10.08
C ASP A 45 -6.31 13.15 -9.19
N TYR A 46 -6.43 11.95 -9.77
CA TYR A 46 -6.52 10.70 -8.99
C TYR A 46 -5.18 10.37 -8.32
N ALA A 47 -4.07 10.46 -9.05
CA ALA A 47 -2.74 10.24 -8.47
C ALA A 47 -2.43 11.20 -7.31
N LYS A 48 -2.89 12.46 -7.41
CA LYS A 48 -2.78 13.46 -6.34
C LYS A 48 -3.52 13.07 -5.07
N THR A 49 -4.70 12.45 -5.19
CA THR A 49 -5.46 12.02 -4.00
C THR A 49 -4.74 10.92 -3.20
N LEU A 50 -3.97 10.07 -3.87
CA LEU A 50 -3.24 8.95 -3.25
C LEU A 50 -1.90 9.39 -2.64
N HIS A 51 -1.14 10.22 -3.35
CA HIS A 51 0.21 10.63 -2.92
C HIS A 51 0.26 12.01 -2.23
N GLY A 52 -0.89 12.67 -2.07
CA GLY A 52 -0.98 14.03 -1.56
C GLY A 52 -0.60 15.08 -2.60
N ASP A 53 -0.69 16.36 -2.21
CA ASP A 53 -0.29 17.48 -3.07
C ASP A 53 1.22 17.46 -3.29
N VAL A 54 1.69 16.72 -4.32
CA VAL A 54 3.11 16.64 -4.71
C VAL A 54 3.70 18.01 -5.07
N SER A 55 2.86 19.04 -5.25
CA SER A 55 3.29 20.43 -5.38
C SER A 55 3.99 20.96 -4.11
N ALA A 56 3.72 20.39 -2.93
CA ALA A 56 4.45 20.68 -1.69
C ALA A 56 5.78 19.90 -1.54
N LEU A 57 6.01 18.88 -2.38
CA LEU A 57 7.27 18.12 -2.43
C LEU A 57 8.24 18.66 -3.49
N GLY A 58 7.86 19.74 -4.18
CA GLY A 58 8.64 20.44 -5.21
C GLY A 58 9.14 21.83 -4.79
N GLU A 59 9.03 22.20 -3.52
CA GLU A 59 9.75 23.34 -2.93
C GLU A 59 10.83 22.82 -1.98
N ALA A 60 11.92 22.32 -2.56
CA ALA A 60 13.20 22.11 -1.89
C ALA A 60 14.32 22.65 -2.78
#